data_AF-A0A9P6XVD8-F1
#
_entry.id   AF-A0A9P6XVD8-F1
#
_cell.length_a   1.000
_cell.length_b   1.000
_cell.length_c   1.000
_cell.angle_alpha   90.00
_cell.angle_beta   90.00
_cell.angle_gamma   90.00
#
_symmetry.space_group_name_H-M   'P 1'
#
loop_
_entity.id
_entity.type
_entity.pdbx_description
1 polymer ?
#
loop_
_entity_poly.entity_id
_entity_poly.type
_entity_poly.pdbx_seq_one_letter_code
_entity_poly.pdbx_strand_id
1 'polypeptide(L)'
;MIFGTYNSDVGWTEINNKIINKDIINDQTRQDFRSKIIRIYIDHGSWGKAVKLSKDTTARQLEQFNLTSQLRQIRSQFHQPSSYYLIRASSFLATPFSCQPLSVFTYENHENGNNKTDSYEKASMVASRLFKLTAHQVLSAPKPSLSKTQVNQLVSQCATGKVRDTLVNIASSFTDTDDILILHNRELNNSLTQLASLMSSDICDI
;
A
#
# COMPACT_ATOMS: atom_id res chain seq x y z
N MET A 1 -14.42 -23.67 16.03
CA MET A 1 -13.29 -23.63 16.98
C MET A 1 -12.56 -24.97 16.85
N ILE A 2 -11.35 -24.98 16.29
CA ILE A 2 -10.55 -26.20 16.11
C ILE A 2 -9.57 -26.27 17.27
N PHE A 3 -9.65 -27.30 18.10
CA PHE A 3 -8.69 -27.58 19.16
C PHE A 3 -7.67 -28.59 18.63
N GLY A 4 -6.39 -28.20 18.58
CA GLY A 4 -5.27 -29.10 18.32
C GLY A 4 -4.51 -29.38 19.61
N THR A 5 -4.21 -30.64 19.89
CA THR A 5 -3.38 -31.07 21.02
C THR A 5 -1.90 -31.07 20.62
N TYR A 6 -1.05 -30.61 21.54
CA TYR A 6 0.40 -30.50 21.41
C TYR A 6 1.09 -31.87 21.55
N ASN A 7 2.05 -32.19 20.68
CA ASN A 7 2.94 -33.36 20.81
C ASN A 7 4.36 -32.93 20.45
N SER A 8 5.33 -33.15 21.35
CA SER A 8 6.65 -32.50 21.33
C SER A 8 7.72 -33.17 20.45
N ASP A 9 7.41 -34.32 19.83
CA ASP A 9 8.47 -35.21 19.30
C ASP A 9 8.49 -35.39 17.77
N VAL A 10 7.77 -34.54 17.01
CA VAL A 10 7.81 -34.59 15.55
C VAL A 10 7.65 -33.19 14.96
N GLY A 11 8.60 -32.78 14.12
CA GLY A 11 8.65 -31.47 13.45
C GLY A 11 7.51 -31.16 12.46
N TRP A 12 6.44 -31.95 12.47
CA TRP A 12 5.21 -31.76 11.71
C TRP A 12 4.02 -32.18 12.56
N THR A 13 3.02 -31.31 12.71
CA THR A 13 1.82 -31.58 13.53
C THR A 13 0.67 -32.05 12.63
N GLU A 14 0.17 -33.26 12.87
CA GLU A 14 -0.97 -33.83 12.14
C GLU A 14 -2.28 -33.27 12.72
N ILE A 15 -3.08 -32.59 11.89
CA ILE A 15 -4.43 -32.17 12.26
C ILE A 15 -5.40 -33.19 11.65
N ASN A 16 -5.92 -34.10 12.48
CA ASN A 16 -6.98 -35.01 12.09
C ASN A 16 -8.30 -34.23 11.91
N ASN A 17 -8.67 -33.94 10.67
CA ASN A 17 -9.94 -33.29 10.34
C ASN A 17 -11.11 -34.26 10.57
N LYS A 18 -11.86 -34.07 11.66
CA LYS A 18 -13.23 -34.57 11.79
C LYS A 18 -14.20 -33.38 11.83
N ILE A 19 -14.41 -32.75 10.68
CA ILE A 19 -15.52 -31.80 10.51
C ILE A 19 -16.78 -32.64 10.25
N ILE A 20 -17.52 -32.96 11.31
CA ILE A 20 -18.89 -33.46 11.16
C ILE A 20 -19.78 -32.23 11.15
N ASN A 21 -20.22 -31.78 9.97
CA ASN A 21 -21.43 -30.96 9.87
C ASN A 21 -22.57 -31.84 10.35
N LYS A 22 -23.13 -31.52 11.52
CA LYS A 22 -24.13 -32.36 12.17
C LYS A 22 -25.56 -32.09 11.71
N ASP A 23 -25.77 -31.10 10.86
CA ASP A 23 -27.09 -30.76 10.36
C ASP A 23 -27.03 -30.64 8.83
N ILE A 24 -28.04 -31.20 8.17
CA ILE A 24 -28.38 -31.15 6.73
C ILE A 24 -28.26 -32.52 6.02
N ILE A 25 -29.45 -33.16 5.96
CA ILE A 25 -30.02 -34.07 4.94
C ILE A 25 -30.25 -35.52 5.39
N ASN A 26 -31.50 -35.72 5.79
CA ASN A 26 -32.24 -36.96 5.64
C ASN A 26 -32.39 -37.29 4.14
N ASP A 27 -32.32 -38.58 3.85
CA ASP A 27 -32.86 -39.28 2.68
C ASP A 27 -31.95 -39.59 1.46
N GLN A 28 -31.75 -40.90 1.30
CA GLN A 28 -31.56 -41.68 0.07
C GLN A 28 -30.76 -41.07 -1.09
N THR A 29 -29.43 -41.24 -1.05
CA THR A 29 -28.63 -41.69 -2.21
C THR A 29 -27.25 -42.14 -1.70
N ARG A 30 -27.05 -43.46 -1.55
CA ARG A 30 -25.72 -44.05 -1.35
C ARG A 30 -24.95 -44.01 -2.68
N GLN A 31 -24.41 -42.85 -3.03
CA GLN A 31 -23.27 -42.77 -3.92
C GLN A 31 -22.00 -42.87 -3.07
N ASP A 32 -21.12 -43.79 -3.46
CA ASP A 32 -19.83 -44.13 -2.85
C ASP A 32 -18.89 -42.91 -2.87
N PHE A 33 -19.07 -41.97 -1.94
CA PHE A 33 -18.08 -40.94 -1.64
C PHE A 33 -16.92 -41.61 -0.89
N ARG A 34 -16.07 -42.33 -1.62
CA ARG A 34 -14.72 -42.65 -1.15
C ARG A 34 -13.99 -41.32 -0.96
N SER A 35 -14.08 -40.78 0.25
CA SER A 35 -13.29 -39.65 0.70
C SER A 35 -11.83 -39.96 0.39
N LYS A 36 -11.27 -39.27 -0.61
CA LYS A 36 -9.83 -39.27 -0.83
C LYS A 36 -9.22 -38.66 0.45
N ILE A 37 -8.38 -39.44 1.14
CA ILE A 37 -7.64 -38.94 2.29
C ILE A 37 -6.67 -37.88 1.77
N ILE A 38 -6.94 -36.61 2.05
CA ILE A 38 -6.07 -35.49 1.74
C ILE A 38 -5.22 -35.23 2.98
N ARG A 39 -3.90 -35.37 2.86
CA ARG A 39 -2.95 -34.96 3.90
C ARG A 39 -2.54 -33.52 3.64
N ILE A 40 -2.80 -32.64 4.61
CA ILE A 40 -2.39 -31.24 4.57
C ILE A 40 -1.16 -31.12 5.46
N TYR A 41 -0.04 -30.71 4.87
CA TYR A 41 1.20 -30.43 5.61
C TYR A 41 1.32 -28.92 5.77
N ILE A 42 1.52 -28.48 7.01
CA ILE A 42 1.70 -27.06 7.34
C ILE A 42 3.10 -26.90 7.92
N ASP A 43 3.88 -25.97 7.36
CA ASP A 43 5.21 -25.64 7.88
C ASP A 43 5.12 -25.13 9.32
N HIS A 44 5.80 -25.84 10.23
CA HIS A 44 5.75 -25.56 11.66
C HIS A 44 6.26 -24.14 11.98
N GLY A 45 7.30 -23.67 11.28
CA GLY A 45 7.82 -22.31 11.45
C GLY A 45 6.80 -21.24 11.05
N SER A 46 6.12 -21.44 9.93
CA SER A 46 5.06 -20.57 9.42
C SER A 46 3.83 -20.56 10.32
N TRP A 47 3.44 -21.73 10.85
CA TRP A 47 2.36 -21.83 11.84
C TRP A 47 2.68 -21.01 13.10
N GLY A 48 3.90 -21.16 13.63
CA GLY A 48 4.35 -20.39 14.80
C GLY A 48 4.30 -18.87 14.57
N LYS A 49 4.68 -18.41 13.37
CA LYS A 49 4.56 -17.00 12.97
C LYS A 49 3.09 -16.56 12.87
N ALA A 50 2.24 -17.37 12.25
CA ALA A 50 0.81 -17.09 12.10
C ALA A 50 0.09 -16.99 13.46
N VAL A 51 0.40 -17.87 14.41
CA VAL A 51 -0.17 -17.84 15.77
C VAL A 51 0.30 -16.62 16.57
N LYS A 52 1.55 -16.19 16.40
CA LYS A 52 2.04 -14.94 17.01
C LYS A 52 1.30 -13.74 16.43
N LEU A 53 1.17 -13.68 15.10
CA LEU A 53 0.46 -12.62 14.39
C LEU A 53 -1.03 -12.58 14.80
N SER A 54 -1.69 -13.74 14.94
CA SER A 54 -3.12 -13.78 15.32
C SER A 54 -3.38 -13.24 16.72
N LYS A 55 -2.36 -13.21 17.57
CA LYS A 55 -2.44 -12.68 18.94
C LYS A 55 -2.04 -11.20 19.01
N ASP A 56 -1.39 -10.69 17.98
CA ASP A 56 -0.97 -9.30 17.91
C ASP A 56 -2.11 -8.44 17.35
N THR A 57 -2.82 -7.75 18.24
CA THR A 57 -3.90 -6.83 17.87
C THR A 57 -3.39 -5.52 17.28
N THR A 58 -2.08 -5.28 17.33
CA THR A 58 -1.44 -4.07 16.79
C THR A 58 -0.84 -4.31 15.40
N ALA A 59 -0.70 -5.57 14.99
CA ALA A 59 -0.20 -5.95 13.68
C ALA A 59 -1.17 -5.48 12.58
N ARG A 60 -0.79 -4.41 11.88
CA ARG A 60 -1.54 -3.87 10.73
C ARG A 60 -1.17 -4.53 9.40
N GLN A 61 0.02 -5.12 9.31
CA GLN A 61 0.57 -5.68 8.07
C GLN A 61 1.62 -6.75 8.36
N LEU A 62 1.66 -7.78 7.51
CA LEU A 62 2.61 -8.89 7.61
C LEU A 62 3.94 -8.59 6.91
N GLU A 63 3.89 -7.85 5.79
CA GLU A 63 5.05 -7.56 4.95
C GLU A 63 4.93 -6.14 4.37
N GLN A 64 6.01 -5.36 4.43
CA GLN A 64 6.08 -3.98 3.92
C GLN A 64 6.69 -3.91 2.51
N PHE A 65 6.28 -4.79 1.61
CA PHE A 65 6.87 -4.85 0.27
C PHE A 65 6.12 -3.95 -0.72
N ASN A 66 6.82 -3.02 -1.40
CA ASN A 66 6.29 -2.21 -2.52
C ASN A 66 4.88 -1.60 -2.31
N LEU A 67 4.60 -1.11 -1.10
CA LEU A 67 3.26 -0.64 -0.73
C LEU A 67 2.74 0.47 -1.66
N THR A 68 3.59 1.42 -2.06
CA THR A 68 3.23 2.52 -2.95
C THR A 68 2.73 2.05 -4.31
N SER A 69 3.27 0.94 -4.80
CA SER A 69 2.85 0.35 -6.08
C SER A 69 1.57 -0.48 -5.99
N GLN A 70 1.18 -0.86 -4.77
CA GLN A 70 -0.08 -1.55 -4.48
C GLN A 70 -1.24 -0.55 -4.27
N LEU A 71 -0.95 0.75 -4.16
CA LEU A 71 -1.98 1.78 -3.97
C LEU A 71 -2.86 1.92 -5.20
N ARG A 72 -4.11 2.31 -4.93
CA ARG A 72 -5.03 2.71 -5.98
C ARG A 72 -4.57 4.03 -6.57
N GLN A 73 -4.49 4.11 -7.90
CA GLN A 73 -4.29 5.38 -8.59
C GLN A 73 -5.58 6.19 -8.53
N ILE A 74 -5.65 7.14 -7.60
CA ILE A 74 -6.73 8.13 -7.51
C ILE A 74 -6.13 9.51 -7.70
N ARG A 75 -6.75 10.33 -8.57
CA ARG A 75 -6.22 11.65 -8.95
C ARG A 75 -6.91 12.83 -8.28
N SER A 76 -7.90 12.59 -7.41
CA SER A 76 -8.80 13.66 -6.92
C SER A 76 -9.30 13.51 -5.47
N GLN A 77 -8.91 12.47 -4.72
CA GLN A 77 -9.44 12.19 -3.37
C GLN A 77 -8.36 11.87 -2.33
N PHE A 78 -7.19 12.52 -2.40
CA PHE A 78 -6.06 12.33 -1.50
C PHE A 78 -6.34 12.60 0.00
N HIS A 79 -7.45 13.28 0.34
CA HIS A 79 -7.90 13.44 1.72
C HIS A 79 -8.64 12.22 2.29
N GLN A 80 -9.07 11.28 1.46
CA GLN A 80 -9.84 10.11 1.88
C GLN A 80 -8.90 8.92 2.18
N PRO A 81 -9.11 8.18 3.29
CA PRO A 81 -8.33 6.97 3.58
C PRO A 81 -8.41 5.92 2.46
N SER A 82 -9.56 5.83 1.80
CA SER A 82 -9.81 4.87 0.71
C SER A 82 -8.89 5.06 -0.50
N SER A 83 -8.31 6.26 -0.67
CA SER A 83 -7.31 6.53 -1.71
C SER A 83 -6.00 5.80 -1.48
N TYR A 84 -5.73 5.39 -0.24
CA TYR A 84 -4.51 4.69 0.16
C TYR A 84 -4.75 3.21 0.48
N TYR A 85 -5.92 2.68 0.15
CA TYR A 85 -6.16 1.25 0.27
C TYR A 85 -5.31 0.49 -0.74
N LEU A 86 -4.66 -0.57 -0.24
CA LEU A 86 -3.87 -1.49 -1.06
C LEU A 86 -4.86 -2.36 -1.86
N ILE A 87 -4.81 -2.25 -3.19
CA ILE A 87 -5.73 -2.95 -4.10
C ILE A 87 -5.14 -4.24 -4.68
N ARG A 88 -3.87 -4.51 -4.39
CA ARG A 88 -3.16 -5.72 -4.83
C ARG A 88 -2.40 -6.26 -3.64
N ALA A 89 -2.57 -7.55 -3.34
CA ALA A 89 -1.62 -8.24 -2.48
C ALA A 89 -0.43 -8.67 -3.35
N SER A 90 0.75 -8.12 -3.09
CA SER A 90 1.99 -8.59 -3.71
C SER A 90 2.99 -8.95 -2.63
N SER A 91 3.63 -10.12 -2.76
CA SER A 91 4.76 -10.52 -1.93
C SER A 91 6.07 -10.26 -2.67
N PHE A 92 7.19 -10.34 -1.95
CA PHE A 92 8.51 -10.30 -2.58
C PHE A 92 8.73 -11.36 -3.67
N LEU A 93 7.99 -12.48 -3.65
CA LEU A 93 8.04 -13.53 -4.68
C LEU A 93 7.39 -13.07 -6.00
N ALA A 94 6.45 -12.14 -5.92
CA ALA A 94 5.83 -11.48 -7.07
C ALA A 94 6.54 -10.14 -7.33
N THR A 95 7.86 -10.19 -7.50
CA THR A 95 8.70 -9.03 -7.78
C THR A 95 8.19 -8.27 -9.00
N PRO A 96 7.76 -7.01 -8.85
CA PRO A 96 7.13 -6.28 -9.93
C PRO A 96 8.13 -5.28 -10.50
N PHE A 97 8.78 -5.60 -11.60
CA PHE A 97 9.70 -4.65 -12.24
C PHE A 97 9.31 -4.22 -13.65
N SER A 98 8.34 -4.87 -14.31
CA SER A 98 7.98 -4.51 -15.69
C SER A 98 6.51 -4.19 -15.96
N CYS A 99 5.57 -4.61 -15.10
CA CYS A 99 4.13 -4.53 -15.41
C CYS A 99 3.31 -3.70 -14.41
N GLN A 100 3.95 -2.87 -13.59
CA GLN A 100 3.21 -1.97 -12.71
C GLN A 100 2.80 -0.71 -13.47
N PRO A 101 1.53 -0.29 -13.38
CA PRO A 101 1.12 0.96 -13.98
C PRO A 101 1.87 2.11 -13.31
N LEU A 102 2.35 3.01 -14.15
CA LEU A 102 2.94 4.25 -13.71
C LEU A 102 1.85 5.11 -13.04
N SER A 103 2.13 5.58 -11.83
CA SER A 103 1.19 6.36 -11.03
C SER A 103 1.87 7.56 -10.42
N VAL A 104 1.08 8.52 -9.91
CA VAL A 104 1.62 9.67 -9.17
C VAL A 104 2.51 9.26 -7.99
N PHE A 105 2.29 8.06 -7.41
CA PHE A 105 3.09 7.54 -6.28
C PHE A 105 4.38 6.85 -6.71
N THR A 106 4.48 6.42 -7.96
CA THR A 106 5.57 5.56 -8.46
C THR A 106 6.39 6.20 -9.58
N TYR A 107 5.93 7.32 -10.15
CA TYR A 107 6.59 8.02 -11.26
C TYR A 107 8.06 8.35 -10.99
N GLU A 108 8.38 8.82 -9.78
CA GLU A 108 9.77 9.08 -9.37
C GLU A 108 10.69 7.86 -9.52
N ASN A 109 10.19 6.64 -9.30
CA ASN A 109 11.00 5.43 -9.31
C ASN A 109 11.30 4.91 -10.73
N HIS A 110 10.53 5.34 -11.74
CA HIS A 110 10.62 4.84 -13.11
C HIS A 110 11.69 5.59 -13.93
N GLU A 111 11.85 6.89 -13.68
CA GLU A 111 12.76 7.78 -14.41
C GLU A 111 14.14 7.92 -13.73
N ASN A 112 14.67 6.87 -13.09
CA ASN A 112 16.00 6.91 -12.47
C ASN A 112 17.16 6.74 -13.48
N GLY A 113 16.99 7.30 -14.67
CA GLY A 113 18.06 7.49 -15.66
C GLY A 113 18.54 8.93 -15.58
N ASN A 114 19.80 9.14 -15.21
CA ASN A 114 20.49 10.43 -15.02
C ASN A 114 20.55 11.38 -16.25
N ASN A 115 19.65 11.28 -17.22
CA ASN A 115 19.85 11.83 -18.57
C ASN A 115 18.79 12.84 -19.03
N LYS A 116 17.96 13.39 -18.14
CA LYS A 116 16.99 14.41 -18.55
C LYS A 116 17.31 15.77 -17.93
N THR A 117 17.87 16.63 -18.78
CA THR A 117 18.36 17.99 -18.48
C THR A 117 17.25 19.04 -18.43
N ASP A 118 16.00 18.67 -18.71
CA ASP A 118 14.91 19.62 -18.82
C ASP A 118 14.23 19.87 -17.47
N SER A 119 14.12 21.15 -17.12
CA SER A 119 13.51 21.67 -15.89
C SER A 119 12.10 21.10 -15.60
N TYR A 120 11.33 20.81 -16.65
CA TYR A 120 9.93 20.40 -16.55
C TYR A 120 9.76 18.94 -16.10
N GLU A 121 10.49 17.99 -16.69
CA GLU A 121 10.40 16.57 -16.30
C GLU A 121 10.90 16.36 -14.86
N LYS A 122 11.92 17.14 -14.46
CA LYS A 122 12.39 17.19 -13.07
C LYS A 122 11.29 17.64 -12.11
N ALA A 123 10.41 18.57 -12.52
CA ALA A 123 9.32 19.06 -11.68
C ALA A 123 8.27 17.96 -11.42
N SER A 124 7.90 17.17 -12.43
CA SER A 124 6.97 16.05 -12.26
C SER A 124 7.54 14.93 -11.38
N MET A 125 8.86 14.66 -11.46
CA MET A 125 9.51 13.74 -10.52
C MET A 125 9.43 14.26 -9.06
N VAL A 126 9.68 15.55 -8.85
CA VAL A 126 9.59 16.18 -7.52
C VAL A 126 8.15 16.14 -7.00
N ALA A 127 7.16 16.39 -7.86
CA ALA A 127 5.75 16.27 -7.51
C ALA A 127 5.36 14.83 -7.15
N SER A 128 5.87 13.83 -7.88
CA SER A 128 5.68 12.41 -7.55
C SER A 128 6.25 12.06 -6.17
N ARG A 129 7.42 12.61 -5.83
CA ARG A 129 8.03 12.44 -4.50
C ARG A 129 7.10 12.95 -3.39
N LEU A 130 6.39 14.07 -3.60
CA LEU A 130 5.39 14.54 -2.63
C LEU A 130 4.26 13.51 -2.43
N PHE A 131 3.72 12.94 -3.51
CA PHE A 131 2.68 11.92 -3.42
C PHE A 131 3.18 10.67 -2.70
N LYS A 132 4.41 10.22 -3.01
CA LYS A 132 5.06 9.09 -2.34
C LYS A 132 5.24 9.33 -0.83
N LEU A 133 5.70 10.53 -0.44
CA LEU A 133 5.80 10.92 0.97
C LEU A 133 4.43 10.91 1.65
N THR A 134 3.42 11.48 0.99
CA THR A 134 2.04 11.52 1.50
C THR A 134 1.49 10.11 1.73
N ALA A 135 1.66 9.23 0.75
CA ALA A 135 1.29 7.83 0.86
C ALA A 135 2.01 7.11 2.00
N HIS A 136 3.32 7.32 2.12
CA HIS A 136 4.11 6.71 3.19
C HIS A 136 3.62 7.16 4.58
N GLN A 137 3.33 8.45 4.76
CA GLN A 137 2.80 8.97 6.02
C GLN A 137 1.44 8.34 6.35
N VAL A 138 0.52 8.24 5.37
CA VAL A 138 -0.79 7.62 5.57
C VAL A 138 -0.70 6.14 5.95
N LEU A 139 0.24 5.40 5.36
CA LEU A 139 0.40 3.98 5.62
C LEU A 139 1.13 3.68 6.94
N SER A 140 2.09 4.52 7.34
CA SER A 140 3.00 4.23 8.45
C SER A 140 2.62 4.94 9.76
N ALA A 141 2.01 6.12 9.69
CA ALA A 141 1.79 6.96 10.87
C ALA A 141 0.35 6.85 11.41
N PRO A 142 0.15 6.83 12.74
CA PRO A 142 -1.19 6.88 13.33
C PRO A 142 -1.88 8.22 13.09
N LYS A 143 -1.11 9.31 13.01
CA LYS A 143 -1.57 10.66 12.68
C LYS A 143 -0.81 11.13 11.44
N PRO A 144 -1.31 10.84 10.23
CA PRO A 144 -0.57 11.12 9.01
C PRO A 144 -0.53 12.61 8.72
N SER A 145 0.66 13.17 8.79
CA SER A 145 0.93 14.58 8.56
C SER A 145 2.05 14.78 7.54
N LEU A 146 2.00 15.93 6.89
CA LEU A 146 3.03 16.40 5.97
C LEU A 146 3.77 17.55 6.66
N SER A 147 5.10 17.57 6.57
CA SER A 147 5.92 18.62 7.18
C SER A 147 6.23 19.75 6.21
N LYS A 148 6.15 21.00 6.71
CA LYS A 148 6.50 22.22 5.97
C LYS A 148 7.92 22.18 5.46
N THR A 149 8.83 21.63 6.26
CA THR A 149 10.26 21.49 5.93
C THR A 149 10.46 20.63 4.69
N GLN A 150 9.77 19.47 4.62
CA GLN A 150 9.82 18.56 3.49
C GLN A 150 9.24 19.20 2.24
N VAL A 151 8.11 19.92 2.36
CA VAL A 151 7.52 20.63 1.21
C VAL A 151 8.45 21.73 0.69
N ASN A 152 9.06 22.53 1.58
CA ASN A 152 10.01 23.57 1.19
C ASN A 152 11.26 23.00 0.50
N GLN A 153 11.74 21.83 0.93
CA GLN A 153 12.83 21.12 0.26
C GLN A 153 12.45 20.66 -1.15
N LEU A 154 11.17 20.31 -1.40
CA LEU A 154 10.70 19.97 -2.75
C LEU A 154 10.55 21.23 -3.60
N VAL A 155 10.06 22.34 -3.03
CA VAL A 155 9.97 23.64 -3.70
C VAL A 155 11.34 24.09 -4.20
N SER A 156 12.40 23.97 -3.39
CA SER A 156 13.75 24.40 -3.76
C SER A 156 14.38 23.56 -4.89
N GLN A 157 13.86 22.35 -5.14
CA GLN A 157 14.31 21.48 -6.23
C GLN A 157 13.67 21.84 -7.58
N CYS A 158 12.63 22.68 -7.59
CA CYS A 158 11.95 23.15 -8.79
C CYS A 158 12.39 24.59 -9.12
N ALA A 159 12.88 24.82 -10.34
CA ALA A 159 13.33 26.15 -10.75
C ALA A 159 12.15 27.10 -11.04
N THR A 160 11.21 26.73 -11.92
CA THR A 160 10.05 27.54 -12.31
C THR A 160 8.90 26.64 -12.81
N GLY A 161 7.68 27.19 -12.91
CA GLY A 161 6.54 26.54 -13.54
C GLY A 161 5.39 26.16 -12.60
N LYS A 162 4.27 25.73 -13.18
CA LYS A 162 2.99 25.49 -12.47
C LYS A 162 3.10 24.47 -11.33
N VAL A 163 3.99 23.47 -11.47
CA VAL A 163 4.28 22.49 -10.42
C VAL A 163 4.90 23.18 -9.20
N ARG A 164 5.92 24.03 -9.41
CA ARG A 164 6.54 24.83 -8.35
C ARG A 164 5.50 25.73 -7.69
N ASP A 165 4.68 26.42 -8.48
CA ASP A 165 3.66 27.34 -7.96
C ASP A 165 2.65 26.60 -7.08
N THR A 166 2.24 25.39 -7.49
CA THR A 166 1.35 24.54 -6.68
C THR A 166 2.03 24.08 -5.40
N LEU A 167 3.32 23.72 -5.43
CA LEU A 167 4.09 23.36 -4.22
C LEU A 167 4.28 24.56 -3.28
N VAL A 168 4.48 25.77 -3.80
CA VAL A 168 4.53 27.01 -3.02
C VAL A 168 3.19 27.28 -2.36
N ASN A 169 2.08 27.09 -3.09
CA ASN A 169 0.74 27.22 -2.52
C ASN A 169 0.52 26.21 -1.38
N ILE A 170 0.97 24.96 -1.55
CA ILE A 170 0.95 23.96 -0.48
C ILE A 170 1.80 24.44 0.70
N ALA A 171 3.04 24.91 0.49
CA ALA A 171 3.89 25.43 1.55
C ALA A 171 3.29 26.64 2.30
N SER A 172 2.53 27.49 1.59
CA SER A 172 1.84 28.64 2.17
C SER A 172 0.59 28.26 2.98
N SER A 173 0.01 27.08 2.71
CA SER A 173 -1.13 26.58 3.49
C SER A 173 -0.74 26.14 4.92
N PHE A 174 0.55 25.96 5.17
CA PHE A 174 1.09 25.83 6.51
C PHE A 174 1.11 27.21 7.17
N THR A 175 0.07 27.51 7.95
CA THR A 175 -0.05 28.74 8.74
C THR A 175 1.02 28.80 9.84
N ASP A 176 0.63 28.62 11.10
CA ASP A 176 1.53 28.65 12.27
C ASP A 176 2.02 27.26 12.68
N THR A 177 1.60 26.22 11.97
CA THR A 177 1.93 24.83 12.26
C THR A 177 3.01 24.31 11.31
N ASP A 178 4.01 23.63 11.87
CA ASP A 178 5.06 22.97 11.09
C ASP A 178 4.56 21.75 10.31
N ASP A 179 3.43 21.18 10.72
CA ASP A 179 2.82 20.00 10.11
C ASP A 179 1.34 20.21 9.82
N ILE A 180 0.86 19.71 8.69
CA ILE A 180 -0.57 19.67 8.36
C ILE A 180 -1.05 18.22 8.25
N LEU A 181 -2.28 17.95 8.68
CA LEU A 181 -2.90 16.64 8.50
C LEU A 181 -3.17 16.38 7.02
N ILE A 182 -2.89 15.15 6.59
CA ILE A 182 -3.12 14.70 5.22
C ILE A 182 -4.59 14.31 5.02
N LEU A 183 -5.09 13.46 5.91
CA LEU A 183 -6.46 12.95 5.83
C LEU A 183 -7.47 14.00 6.29
N HIS A 184 -8.63 14.00 5.66
CA HIS A 184 -9.73 14.94 5.87
C HIS A 184 -9.41 16.42 5.58
N ASN A 185 -8.23 16.71 5.03
CA ASN A 185 -7.82 18.05 4.63
C ASN A 185 -8.21 18.32 3.17
N ARG A 186 -9.34 19.00 2.97
CA ARG A 186 -9.87 19.31 1.62
C ARG A 186 -9.05 20.36 0.88
N GLU A 187 -8.46 21.32 1.60
CA GLU A 187 -7.63 22.36 0.98
C GLU A 187 -6.35 21.76 0.39
N LEU A 188 -5.66 20.93 1.18
CA LEU A 188 -4.51 20.17 0.70
C LEU A 188 -4.91 19.26 -0.47
N ASN A 189 -6.07 18.60 -0.40
CA ASN A 189 -6.57 17.77 -1.49
C ASN A 189 -6.74 18.53 -2.80
N ASN A 190 -7.24 19.77 -2.76
CA ASN A 190 -7.43 20.57 -3.96
C ASN A 190 -6.08 20.84 -4.65
N SER A 191 -5.08 21.22 -3.86
CA SER A 191 -3.72 21.43 -4.36
C SER A 191 -3.08 20.13 -4.88
N LEU A 192 -3.25 19.01 -4.17
CA LEU A 192 -2.78 17.70 -4.64
C LEU A 192 -3.51 17.24 -5.91
N THR A 193 -4.80 17.55 -6.06
CA THR A 193 -5.58 17.23 -7.27
C THR A 193 -5.08 18.05 -8.46
N GLN A 194 -4.82 19.34 -8.27
CA GLN A 194 -4.22 20.20 -9.28
C GLN A 194 -2.83 19.70 -9.67
N LEU A 195 -2.00 19.38 -8.68
CA LEU A 195 -0.66 18.84 -8.90
C LEU A 195 -0.70 17.53 -9.70
N ALA A 196 -1.61 16.61 -9.31
CA ALA A 196 -1.82 15.37 -10.05
C ALA A 196 -2.25 15.65 -11.49
N SER A 197 -3.10 16.65 -11.74
CA SER A 197 -3.53 17.02 -13.09
C SER A 197 -2.37 17.56 -13.94
N LEU A 198 -1.43 18.31 -13.35
CA LEU A 198 -0.25 18.83 -14.06
C LEU A 198 0.68 17.70 -14.53
N MET A 199 0.78 16.63 -13.74
CA MET A 199 1.58 15.45 -14.08
C MET A 199 0.89 14.49 -15.05
N SER A 200 -0.32 14.80 -15.55
CA SER A 200 -1.09 13.85 -16.38
C SER A 200 -0.39 13.46 -17.66
N SER A 201 0.12 14.45 -18.40
CA SER A 201 0.81 14.23 -19.66
C SER A 201 1.98 13.27 -19.43
N ASP A 202 2.81 13.59 -18.45
CA ASP A 202 4.08 12.91 -18.23
C ASP A 202 3.90 11.47 -17.74
N ILE A 203 2.75 11.17 -17.09
CA ILE A 203 2.39 9.81 -16.68
C ILE A 203 1.69 9.04 -17.82
N CYS A 204 0.94 9.71 -18.69
CA CYS A 204 0.15 9.09 -19.75
C CYS A 204 0.92 8.92 -21.07
N ASP A 205 2.01 9.65 -21.29
CA ASP A 205 2.78 9.65 -22.54
C ASP A 205 3.82 8.50 -22.63
N ILE A 206 3.73 7.47 -21.77
CA ILE A 206 4.57 6.25 -21.79
C ILE A 206 3.78 5.03 -22.28
#